data_AF-A0A522VIV6-F1
#
_entry.id   AF-A0A522VIV6-F1
#
_cell.length_a   1.000
_cell.length_b   1.000
_cell.length_c   1.000
_cell.angle_alpha   90.00
_cell.angle_beta   90.00
_cell.angle_gamma   90.00
#
_symmetry.space_group_name_H-M   'P 1'
#
loop_
_entity.id
_entity.type
_entity.pdbx_description
1 polymer ?
#
loop_
_entity_poly.entity_id
_entity_poly.type
_entity_poly.pdbx_seq_one_letter_code
_entity_poly.pdbx_strand_id
1 'polypeptide(L)'
;MTVAAAVLVSVYAGRAGAQDWRSASREPVGLAPDPALHRGPIVQVYGARTWGWRGHFGSHTWIAVKPAAAEAYTVYEVIGWKLRWSDSALSVTQREPDARWYGNAPELLAEQRGAGAAGLIARIEKAVSEYPHAREYSAWPGPNSNTFTAWVTRAVPELKVDFPPTAIGKDYLADRVLDSAPSGSGFQFSLKGLLALTASGVEGLELSVLGLTFGINPFDPALKLPVVGRLGPLR
;
A
#
# COMPACT_ATOMS: atom_id res chain seq x y z
N MET A 1 33.78 22.91 -12.63
CA MET A 1 33.55 21.49 -12.30
C MET A 1 32.05 21.29 -12.11
N THR A 2 31.37 20.82 -13.14
CA THR A 2 29.91 20.61 -13.11
C THR A 2 29.68 19.17 -12.69
N VAL A 3 29.22 18.95 -11.45
CA VAL A 3 28.88 17.62 -10.97
C VAL A 3 27.51 17.28 -11.55
N ALA A 4 27.50 16.46 -12.60
CA ALA A 4 26.28 15.85 -13.11
C ALA A 4 25.80 14.80 -12.11
N ALA A 5 24.73 15.10 -11.38
CA ALA A 5 24.04 14.10 -10.57
C ALA A 5 23.32 13.14 -11.52
N ALA A 6 23.83 11.91 -11.64
CA ALA A 6 23.14 10.85 -12.35
C ALA A 6 21.90 10.44 -11.55
N VAL A 7 20.71 10.83 -12.03
CA VAL A 7 19.44 10.33 -11.51
C VAL A 7 19.26 8.90 -12.05
N LEU A 8 19.52 7.92 -11.21
CA LEU A 8 19.24 6.52 -11.51
C LEU A 8 17.72 6.29 -11.43
N VAL A 9 17.07 6.33 -12.59
CA VAL A 9 15.66 5.97 -12.74
C VAL A 9 15.56 4.44 -12.71
N SER A 10 15.10 3.88 -11.60
CA SER A 10 14.80 2.46 -11.51
C SER A 10 13.39 2.21 -12.08
N VAL A 11 13.32 1.73 -13.31
CA VAL A 11 12.08 1.14 -13.84
C VAL A 11 12.04 -0.32 -13.39
N TYR A 12 11.37 -0.61 -12.28
CA TYR A 12 11.01 -1.99 -11.94
C TYR A 12 9.88 -2.45 -12.88
N ALA A 13 10.26 -2.83 -14.10
CA ALA A 13 9.42 -3.67 -14.94
C ALA A 13 9.41 -5.06 -14.30
N GLY A 14 8.45 -5.30 -13.41
CA GLY A 14 8.13 -6.66 -12.97
C GLY A 14 7.97 -7.52 -14.22
N ARG A 15 8.75 -8.61 -14.32
CA ARG A 15 8.58 -9.60 -15.38
C ARG A 15 7.19 -10.20 -15.18
N ALA A 16 6.19 -9.66 -15.88
CA ALA A 16 4.85 -10.22 -15.96
C ALA A 16 4.91 -11.51 -16.79
N GLY A 17 5.60 -12.52 -16.26
CA GLY A 17 5.63 -13.86 -16.82
C GLY A 17 4.30 -14.55 -16.54
N ALA A 18 3.80 -15.30 -17.51
CA ALA A 18 2.65 -16.18 -17.42
C ALA A 18 2.91 -17.40 -16.49
N GLN A 19 3.47 -17.18 -15.30
CA GLN A 19 3.59 -18.23 -14.29
C GLN A 19 2.22 -18.49 -13.69
N ASP A 20 1.84 -19.76 -13.52
CA ASP A 20 0.62 -20.11 -12.77
C ASP A 20 0.71 -19.50 -11.36
N TRP A 21 -0.34 -18.78 -10.96
CA TRP A 21 -0.45 -18.16 -9.64
C TRP A 21 -0.28 -19.20 -8.52
N ARG A 22 -0.61 -20.47 -8.79
CA ARG A 22 -0.42 -21.58 -7.84
C ARG A 22 1.05 -21.81 -7.52
N SER A 23 1.90 -21.85 -8.54
CA SER A 23 3.35 -22.09 -8.41
C SER A 23 4.18 -20.83 -8.17
N ALA A 24 3.58 -19.65 -8.25
CA ALA A 24 4.30 -18.39 -8.05
C ALA A 24 4.88 -18.31 -6.62
N SER A 25 6.14 -17.87 -6.50
CA SER A 25 6.84 -17.78 -5.21
C SER A 25 6.11 -16.85 -4.24
N ARG A 26 6.12 -17.24 -2.97
CA ARG A 26 5.61 -16.50 -1.79
C ARG A 26 6.69 -16.37 -0.71
N GLU A 27 7.95 -16.59 -1.09
CA GLU A 27 9.07 -16.48 -0.16
C GLU A 27 9.28 -15.03 0.26
N PRO A 28 9.73 -14.79 1.51
CA PRO A 28 10.15 -13.47 1.98
C PRO A 28 11.34 -12.94 1.16
N VAL A 29 11.48 -11.61 1.10
CA VAL A 29 12.55 -10.96 0.33
C VAL A 29 13.64 -10.33 1.20
N GLY A 30 13.53 -10.43 2.53
CA GLY A 30 14.51 -9.92 3.50
C GLY A 30 14.37 -8.44 3.82
N LEU A 31 13.21 -7.82 3.58
CA LEU A 31 12.89 -6.45 4.00
C LEU A 31 12.46 -6.37 5.46
N ALA A 32 11.81 -7.41 5.98
CA ALA A 32 11.29 -7.42 7.34
C ALA A 32 12.37 -7.83 8.35
N PRO A 33 12.58 -7.07 9.44
CA PRO A 33 13.48 -7.51 10.51
C PRO A 33 13.01 -8.83 11.13
N ASP A 34 13.95 -9.73 11.40
CA ASP A 34 13.68 -10.98 12.12
C ASP A 34 13.07 -10.66 13.52
N PRO A 35 11.85 -11.14 13.82
CA PRO A 35 11.22 -10.96 15.13
C PRO A 35 12.07 -11.41 16.32
N ALA A 36 12.91 -12.43 16.13
CA ALA A 36 13.80 -12.96 17.16
C ALA A 36 14.95 -11.99 17.47
N LEU A 37 15.45 -11.27 16.46
CA LEU A 37 16.55 -10.32 16.58
C LEU A 37 16.07 -8.91 16.94
N HIS A 38 14.88 -8.51 16.50
CA HIS A 38 14.31 -7.19 16.78
C HIS A 38 13.16 -7.28 17.78
N ARG A 39 13.44 -7.05 19.07
CA ARG A 39 12.42 -7.16 20.15
C ARG A 39 11.47 -5.97 20.23
N GLY A 40 11.80 -4.84 19.60
CA GLY A 40 10.95 -3.64 19.57
C GLY A 40 9.68 -3.83 18.73
N PRO A 41 8.67 -2.97 18.91
CA PRO A 41 7.49 -2.94 18.07
C PRO A 41 7.81 -2.36 16.68
N ILE A 42 7.12 -2.87 15.66
CA ILE A 42 7.29 -2.50 14.25
C ILE A 42 5.93 -2.36 13.58
N VAL A 43 5.77 -1.35 12.76
CA VAL A 43 4.69 -1.23 11.77
C VAL A 43 5.33 -1.06 10.40
N GLN A 44 4.88 -1.83 9.42
CA GLN A 44 5.32 -1.75 8.03
C GLN A 44 4.10 -1.74 7.10
N VAL A 45 4.20 -1.00 6.01
CA VAL A 45 3.20 -0.98 4.94
C VAL A 45 3.88 -1.38 3.65
N TYR A 46 3.28 -2.30 2.92
CA TYR A 46 3.85 -2.88 1.72
C TYR A 46 2.95 -2.69 0.52
N GLY A 47 3.58 -2.70 -0.66
CA GLY A 47 2.89 -2.74 -1.94
C GLY A 47 3.64 -3.62 -2.94
N ALA A 48 2.92 -4.40 -3.74
CA ALA A 48 3.50 -5.19 -4.82
C ALA A 48 2.61 -5.14 -6.05
N ARG A 49 3.18 -5.23 -7.26
CA ARG A 49 2.37 -5.39 -8.48
C ARG A 49 1.51 -6.64 -8.39
N THR A 50 0.27 -6.54 -8.87
CA THR A 50 -0.63 -7.70 -8.94
C THR A 50 -0.14 -8.74 -9.96
N TRP A 51 -0.60 -9.97 -9.82
CA TRP A 51 -0.20 -11.07 -10.70
C TRP A 51 -0.76 -10.92 -12.13
N GLY A 52 0.01 -11.38 -13.11
CA GLY A 52 -0.36 -11.41 -14.52
C GLY A 52 -0.47 -10.03 -15.16
N TRP A 53 -1.27 -9.92 -16.23
CA TRP A 53 -1.44 -8.66 -16.98
C TRP A 53 -1.99 -7.50 -16.13
N ARG A 54 -2.72 -7.83 -15.05
CA ARG A 54 -3.23 -6.84 -14.09
C ARG A 54 -2.11 -6.09 -13.39
N GLY A 55 -0.93 -6.69 -13.23
CA GLY A 55 0.26 -6.07 -12.63
C GLY A 55 0.75 -4.82 -13.37
N HIS A 56 0.43 -4.69 -14.66
CA HIS A 56 0.71 -3.47 -15.40
C HIS A 56 -0.08 -2.28 -14.84
N PHE A 57 -1.30 -2.50 -14.35
CA PHE A 57 -2.20 -1.44 -13.91
C PHE A 57 -2.31 -1.32 -12.39
N GLY A 58 -2.34 -2.45 -11.70
CA GLY A 58 -2.71 -2.52 -10.29
C GLY A 58 -1.60 -3.07 -9.40
N SER A 59 -1.47 -2.47 -8.23
CA SER A 59 -0.73 -2.99 -7.07
C SER A 59 -1.71 -3.51 -6.01
N HIS A 60 -1.24 -4.49 -5.23
CA HIS A 60 -1.85 -4.96 -3.99
C HIS A 60 -1.08 -4.36 -2.82
N THR A 61 -1.76 -3.88 -1.79
CA THR A 61 -1.16 -3.29 -0.59
C THR A 61 -1.65 -3.96 0.67
N TRP A 62 -0.82 -3.98 1.69
CA TRP A 62 -1.13 -4.57 3.00
C TRP A 62 -0.33 -3.91 4.11
N ILE A 63 -0.75 -4.17 5.35
CA ILE A 63 -0.13 -3.63 6.56
C ILE A 63 0.34 -4.80 7.42
N ALA A 64 1.55 -4.68 7.95
CA ALA A 64 2.11 -5.63 8.90
C ALA A 64 2.41 -4.92 10.22
N VAL A 65 2.04 -5.55 11.33
CA VAL A 65 2.36 -5.08 12.67
C VAL A 65 3.06 -6.16 13.46
N LYS A 66 3.98 -5.75 14.32
CA LYS A 66 4.66 -6.62 15.28
C LYS A 66 4.70 -5.88 16.61
N PRO A 67 3.88 -6.27 17.60
CA PRO A 67 4.00 -5.74 18.95
C PRO A 67 5.38 -6.00 19.56
N ALA A 68 5.72 -5.29 20.63
CA ALA A 68 6.96 -5.53 21.37
C ALA A 68 7.03 -6.98 21.84
N ALA A 69 8.20 -7.61 21.69
CA ALA A 69 8.46 -9.01 22.00
C ALA A 69 7.59 -10.04 21.29
N ALA A 70 6.73 -9.66 20.33
CA ALA A 70 5.98 -10.61 19.52
C ALA A 70 6.93 -11.43 18.63
N GLU A 71 6.64 -12.73 18.53
CA GLU A 71 7.41 -13.73 17.79
C GLU A 71 7.11 -13.75 16.28
N ALA A 72 6.00 -13.13 15.87
CA ALA A 72 5.58 -13.06 14.48
C ALA A 72 4.93 -11.72 14.16
N TYR A 73 4.93 -11.37 12.87
CA TYR A 73 4.13 -10.27 12.35
C TYR A 73 2.68 -10.72 12.16
N THR A 74 1.74 -9.84 12.48
CA THR A 74 0.35 -9.94 12.04
C THR A 74 0.18 -9.10 10.79
N VAL A 75 -0.28 -9.71 9.70
CA VAL A 75 -0.57 -9.05 8.42
C VAL A 75 -2.06 -8.87 8.24
N TYR A 76 -2.45 -7.64 7.91
CA TYR A 76 -3.81 -7.24 7.54
C TYR A 76 -3.86 -6.89 6.06
N GLU A 77 -4.78 -7.51 5.33
CA GLU A 77 -4.98 -7.26 3.91
C GLU A 77 -6.39 -7.65 3.46
N VAL A 78 -6.87 -7.05 2.36
CA VAL A 78 -8.14 -7.45 1.73
C VAL A 78 -7.87 -8.27 0.48
N ILE A 79 -8.40 -9.50 0.46
CA ILE A 79 -8.19 -10.47 -0.61
C ILE A 79 -9.54 -10.89 -1.19
N GLY A 80 -9.89 -10.35 -2.36
CA GLY A 80 -11.24 -10.50 -2.94
C GLY A 80 -11.70 -11.94 -3.19
N TRP A 81 -10.80 -12.84 -3.60
CA TRP A 81 -11.19 -14.24 -3.84
C TRP A 81 -11.54 -15.01 -2.56
N LYS A 82 -11.17 -14.52 -1.36
CA LYS A 82 -11.58 -15.16 -0.10
C LYS A 82 -13.10 -15.19 0.05
N LEU A 83 -13.82 -14.22 -0.53
CA LEU A 83 -15.29 -14.18 -0.51
C LEU A 83 -15.96 -15.39 -1.19
N ARG A 84 -15.20 -16.21 -1.93
CA ARG A 84 -15.71 -17.48 -2.49
C ARG A 84 -15.85 -18.59 -1.45
N TRP A 85 -15.22 -18.45 -0.28
CA TRP A 85 -15.17 -19.48 0.77
C TRP A 85 -15.10 -18.91 2.21
N SER A 86 -15.34 -17.61 2.40
CA SER A 86 -15.29 -16.89 3.67
C SER A 86 -16.24 -15.70 3.61
N ASP A 87 -16.88 -15.34 4.72
CA ASP A 87 -17.79 -14.19 4.79
C ASP A 87 -17.06 -12.83 4.81
N SER A 88 -15.73 -12.86 4.84
CA SER A 88 -14.87 -11.67 4.87
C SER A 88 -13.75 -11.75 3.85
N ALA A 89 -13.56 -10.66 3.10
CA ALA A 89 -12.41 -10.39 2.26
C ALA A 89 -11.21 -9.89 3.08
N LEU A 90 -11.46 -9.25 4.23
CA LEU A 90 -10.43 -8.88 5.18
C LEU A 90 -9.80 -10.14 5.78
N SER A 91 -8.49 -10.25 5.60
CA SER A 91 -7.63 -11.33 6.04
C SER A 91 -6.70 -10.82 7.14
N VAL A 92 -6.66 -11.55 8.25
CA VAL A 92 -5.74 -11.35 9.37
C VAL A 92 -4.95 -12.62 9.54
N THR A 93 -3.65 -12.59 9.26
CA THR A 93 -2.81 -13.80 9.27
C THR A 93 -1.44 -13.50 9.83
N GLN A 94 -0.89 -14.43 10.60
CA GLN A 94 0.51 -14.41 10.98
C GLN A 94 1.35 -15.05 9.88
N ARG A 95 2.18 -14.24 9.21
CA ARG A 95 3.05 -14.66 8.11
C ARG A 95 4.23 -13.70 7.99
N GLU A 96 5.25 -14.11 7.24
CA GLU A 96 6.30 -13.19 6.78
C GLU A 96 5.68 -12.02 6.00
N PRO A 97 5.89 -10.77 6.43
CA PRO A 97 5.15 -9.64 5.88
C PRO A 97 5.68 -9.18 4.53
N ASP A 98 6.94 -9.47 4.21
CA ASP A 98 7.63 -9.15 2.97
C ASP A 98 7.65 -10.31 1.96
N ALA A 99 6.78 -11.31 2.15
CA ALA A 99 6.56 -12.37 1.19
C ALA A 99 6.19 -11.82 -0.20
N ARG A 100 6.70 -12.45 -1.26
CA ARG A 100 6.30 -12.14 -2.64
C ARG A 100 4.79 -12.25 -2.84
N TRP A 101 4.20 -11.24 -3.46
CA TRP A 101 2.81 -11.29 -3.89
C TRP A 101 2.72 -11.98 -5.23
N TYR A 102 2.50 -13.31 -5.20
CA TYR A 102 2.38 -14.14 -6.40
C TYR A 102 3.55 -13.95 -7.38
N GLY A 103 4.77 -14.06 -6.85
CA GLY A 103 6.02 -13.89 -7.61
C GLY A 103 6.57 -12.47 -7.68
N ASN A 104 5.76 -11.44 -7.40
CA ASN A 104 6.24 -10.06 -7.40
C ASN A 104 6.84 -9.69 -6.04
N ALA A 105 8.04 -9.10 -6.05
CA ALA A 105 8.67 -8.54 -4.85
C ALA A 105 7.80 -7.39 -4.29
N PRO A 106 7.58 -7.33 -2.97
CA PRO A 106 7.02 -6.14 -2.37
C PRO A 106 8.05 -5.01 -2.27
N GLU A 107 7.53 -3.79 -2.28
CA GLU A 107 8.20 -2.57 -1.89
C GLU A 107 7.72 -2.19 -0.48
N LEU A 108 8.64 -1.73 0.36
CA LEU A 108 8.31 -1.16 1.67
C LEU A 108 7.89 0.30 1.46
N LEU A 109 6.61 0.60 1.65
CA LEU A 109 6.03 1.93 1.43
C LEU A 109 6.21 2.86 2.63
N ALA A 110 6.19 2.29 3.84
CA ALA A 110 6.42 3.00 5.08
C ALA A 110 6.84 2.05 6.19
N GLU A 111 7.59 2.57 7.16
CA GLU A 111 7.97 1.84 8.36
C GLU A 111 8.04 2.77 9.56
N GLN A 112 7.56 2.29 10.71
CA GLN A 112 7.82 2.88 12.01
C GLN A 112 8.31 1.80 12.97
N ARG A 113 9.34 2.12 13.76
CA ARG A 113 9.88 1.25 14.82
C ARG A 113 9.86 1.95 16.18
N GLY A 114 10.00 1.16 17.24
CA GLY A 114 10.20 1.66 18.61
C GLY A 114 8.94 2.29 19.21
N ALA A 115 9.11 3.22 20.16
CA ALA A 115 7.98 3.79 20.92
C ALA A 115 6.87 4.38 20.01
N GLY A 116 7.24 4.99 18.88
CA GLY A 116 6.28 5.47 17.88
C GLY A 116 5.41 4.36 17.28
N ALA A 117 5.95 3.17 17.08
CA ALA A 117 5.20 2.05 16.51
C ALA A 117 4.15 1.48 17.48
N ALA A 118 4.45 1.40 18.78
CA ALA A 118 3.53 0.82 19.77
C ALA A 118 2.15 1.52 19.78
N GLY A 119 2.14 2.86 19.76
CA GLY A 119 0.92 3.64 19.72
C GLY A 119 0.17 3.55 18.38
N LEU A 120 0.88 3.29 17.28
CA LEU A 120 0.27 3.10 15.96
C LEU A 120 -0.42 1.74 15.85
N ILE A 121 0.16 0.68 16.43
CA ILE A 121 -0.40 -0.68 16.36
C ILE A 121 -1.83 -0.70 16.91
N ALA A 122 -2.08 -0.14 18.10
CA ALA A 122 -3.41 -0.12 18.69
C ALA A 122 -4.44 0.65 17.82
N ARG A 123 -4.03 1.76 17.20
CA ARG A 123 -4.89 2.51 16.28
C ARG A 123 -5.14 1.80 14.96
N ILE A 124 -4.13 1.08 14.45
CA ILE A 124 -4.26 0.21 13.28
C ILE A 124 -5.28 -0.89 13.58
N GLU A 125 -5.13 -1.62 14.68
CA GLU A 125 -6.05 -2.69 15.08
C GLU A 125 -7.48 -2.18 15.21
N LYS A 126 -7.67 -1.00 15.82
CA LYS A 126 -8.97 -0.33 15.87
C LYS A 126 -9.52 -0.04 14.47
N ALA A 127 -8.75 0.62 13.60
CA ALA A 127 -9.17 0.95 12.24
C ALA A 127 -9.49 -0.29 11.40
N VAL A 128 -8.75 -1.39 11.60
CA VAL A 128 -9.01 -2.69 10.97
C VAL A 128 -10.34 -3.26 11.43
N SER A 129 -10.63 -3.24 12.73
CA SER A 129 -11.89 -3.74 13.30
C SER A 129 -13.11 -2.93 12.85
N GLU A 130 -12.92 -1.64 12.56
CA GLU A 130 -13.97 -0.71 12.12
C GLU A 130 -14.11 -0.64 10.59
N TYR A 131 -13.35 -1.44 9.82
CA TYR A 131 -13.37 -1.37 8.36
C TYR A 131 -14.75 -1.74 7.78
N PRO A 132 -15.46 -0.81 7.13
CA PRO A 132 -16.86 -1.03 6.76
C PRO A 132 -17.06 -1.99 5.58
N HIS A 133 -16.01 -2.20 4.77
CA HIS A 133 -16.10 -2.99 3.53
C HIS A 133 -15.50 -4.40 3.66
N ALA A 134 -15.46 -4.96 4.88
CA ALA A 134 -14.85 -6.27 5.12
C ALA A 134 -15.53 -7.41 4.33
N ARG A 135 -16.82 -7.28 3.99
CA ARG A 135 -17.64 -8.32 3.34
C ARG A 135 -17.89 -8.10 1.85
N GLU A 136 -17.26 -7.10 1.25
CA GLU A 136 -17.43 -6.80 -0.18
C GLU A 136 -16.08 -6.52 -0.84
N TYR A 137 -16.04 -6.65 -2.15
CA TYR A 137 -14.82 -6.43 -2.92
C TYR A 137 -15.16 -6.03 -4.35
N SER A 138 -14.55 -4.94 -4.82
CA SER A 138 -14.49 -4.60 -6.23
C SER A 138 -13.08 -4.20 -6.62
N ALA A 139 -12.53 -4.86 -7.64
CA ALA A 139 -11.18 -4.56 -8.11
C ALA A 139 -11.04 -3.12 -8.63
N TRP A 140 -12.11 -2.53 -9.17
CA TRP A 140 -12.16 -1.15 -9.65
C TRP A 140 -13.58 -0.58 -9.56
N PRO A 141 -13.77 0.68 -9.12
CA PRO A 141 -12.76 1.57 -8.54
C PRO A 141 -12.43 1.23 -7.07
N GLY A 142 -13.18 0.33 -6.44
CA GLY A 142 -13.08 -0.04 -5.03
C GLY A 142 -14.46 -0.46 -4.49
N PRO A 143 -14.55 -0.97 -3.25
CA PRO A 143 -13.47 -1.14 -2.27
C PRO A 143 -12.58 -2.38 -2.53
N ASN A 144 -11.28 -2.25 -2.30
CA ASN A 144 -10.29 -3.34 -2.44
C ASN A 144 -9.13 -3.21 -1.43
N SER A 145 -8.03 -3.94 -1.62
CA SER A 145 -6.81 -3.87 -0.80
C SER A 145 -6.25 -2.46 -0.63
N ASN A 146 -6.27 -1.66 -1.69
CA ASN A 146 -5.75 -0.29 -1.66
C ASN A 146 -6.71 0.65 -0.93
N THR A 147 -8.03 0.44 -1.08
CA THR A 147 -9.04 1.13 -0.27
C THR A 147 -8.87 0.81 1.22
N PHE A 148 -8.65 -0.47 1.56
CA PHE A 148 -8.43 -0.91 2.92
C PHE A 148 -7.16 -0.30 3.53
N THR A 149 -6.03 -0.42 2.86
CA THR A 149 -4.78 0.16 3.35
C THR A 149 -4.91 1.67 3.51
N ALA A 150 -5.52 2.36 2.54
CA ALA A 150 -5.77 3.80 2.61
C ALA A 150 -6.75 4.20 3.73
N TRP A 151 -7.72 3.36 4.07
CA TRP A 151 -8.60 3.56 5.23
C TRP A 151 -7.81 3.52 6.53
N VAL A 152 -6.94 2.51 6.70
CA VAL A 152 -6.14 2.36 7.91
C VAL A 152 -5.10 3.47 8.01
N THR A 153 -4.38 3.80 6.93
CA THR A 153 -3.32 4.82 6.97
C THR A 153 -3.85 6.23 7.23
N ARG A 154 -5.10 6.53 6.85
CA ARG A 154 -5.78 7.76 7.26
C ARG A 154 -5.94 7.89 8.78
N ALA A 155 -6.11 6.77 9.50
CA ALA A 155 -6.23 6.77 10.96
C ALA A 155 -4.88 6.90 11.69
N VAL A 156 -3.76 6.72 10.99
CA VAL A 156 -2.39 6.77 11.52
C VAL A 156 -1.46 7.60 10.61
N PRO A 157 -1.71 8.91 10.47
CA PRO A 157 -0.98 9.78 9.54
C PRO A 157 0.53 9.88 9.80
N GLU A 158 0.98 9.47 10.99
CA GLU A 158 2.39 9.42 11.36
C GLU A 158 3.21 8.45 10.50
N LEU A 159 2.56 7.45 9.87
CA LEU A 159 3.23 6.55 8.93
C LEU A 159 3.63 7.23 7.62
N LYS A 160 2.98 8.35 7.24
CA LYS A 160 3.27 9.10 6.01
C LYS A 160 3.38 8.20 4.76
N VAL A 161 2.44 7.27 4.62
CA VAL A 161 2.45 6.30 3.52
C VAL A 161 2.20 7.03 2.21
N ASP A 162 3.20 7.03 1.33
CA ASP A 162 3.02 7.49 -0.04
C ASP A 162 2.76 6.31 -0.99
N PHE A 163 1.50 6.17 -1.41
CA PHE A 163 1.04 5.08 -2.24
C PHE A 163 1.59 5.19 -3.68
N PRO A 164 1.90 4.07 -4.35
CA PRO A 164 2.22 4.11 -5.76
C PRO A 164 1.00 4.56 -6.57
N PRO A 165 1.19 5.26 -7.71
CA PRO A 165 0.07 5.66 -8.59
C PRO A 165 -0.68 4.46 -9.20
N THR A 166 -0.14 3.25 -9.04
CA THR A 166 -0.77 1.99 -9.47
C THR A 166 -1.59 1.32 -8.36
N ALA A 167 -1.70 1.90 -7.17
CA ALA A 167 -2.60 1.44 -6.11
C ALA A 167 -4.05 1.86 -6.40
N ILE A 168 -4.60 1.33 -7.50
CA ILE A 168 -5.99 1.57 -7.94
C ILE A 168 -6.96 1.24 -6.79
N GLY A 169 -7.78 2.23 -6.41
CA GLY A 169 -8.74 2.15 -5.31
C GLY A 169 -8.31 2.80 -4.00
N LYS A 170 -7.08 3.32 -3.90
CA LYS A 170 -6.66 4.19 -2.78
C LYS A 170 -7.52 5.47 -2.67
N ASP A 171 -8.09 5.90 -3.80
CA ASP A 171 -8.90 7.11 -3.94
C ASP A 171 -10.41 6.85 -3.77
N TYR A 172 -10.83 5.61 -3.48
CA TYR A 172 -12.24 5.28 -3.25
C TYR A 172 -12.67 5.68 -1.83
N LEU A 173 -13.64 6.61 -1.73
CA LEU A 173 -14.14 7.15 -0.45
C LEU A 173 -15.55 6.67 -0.06
N ALA A 174 -16.04 5.59 -0.70
CA ALA A 174 -17.41 5.09 -0.52
C ALA A 174 -18.44 6.20 -0.78
N ASP A 175 -19.23 6.60 0.20
CA ASP A 175 -20.26 7.65 0.07
C ASP A 175 -19.74 9.07 0.33
N ARG A 176 -18.49 9.20 0.79
CA ARG A 176 -17.86 10.51 0.95
C ARG A 176 -17.32 11.02 -0.38
N VAL A 177 -17.31 12.35 -0.52
CA VAL A 177 -16.68 13.05 -1.65
C VAL A 177 -15.43 13.83 -1.23
N LEU A 178 -15.25 14.05 0.07
CA LEU A 178 -14.12 14.74 0.67
C LEU A 178 -13.63 13.95 1.88
N ASP A 179 -12.32 13.84 2.02
CA ASP A 179 -11.63 13.24 3.18
C ASP A 179 -10.18 13.76 3.21
N SER A 180 -9.39 13.28 4.17
CA SER A 180 -7.93 13.36 4.12
C SER A 180 -7.36 12.53 2.95
N ALA A 181 -6.14 12.87 2.50
CA ALA A 181 -5.44 12.03 1.52
C ALA A 181 -5.19 10.61 2.07
N PRO A 182 -4.88 9.60 1.23
CA PRO A 182 -4.56 8.25 1.68
C PRO A 182 -3.54 8.17 2.83
N SER A 183 -2.57 9.07 2.88
CA SER A 183 -1.58 9.20 3.95
C SER A 183 -2.13 9.72 5.28
N GLY A 184 -3.39 10.18 5.31
CA GLY A 184 -4.00 10.88 6.44
C GLY A 184 -3.60 12.36 6.56
N SER A 185 -2.82 12.90 5.62
CA SER A 185 -2.39 14.30 5.61
C SER A 185 -3.00 15.08 4.43
N GLY A 186 -3.19 16.39 4.58
CA GLY A 186 -3.76 17.22 3.50
C GLY A 186 -5.23 16.89 3.19
N PHE A 187 -5.61 16.98 1.92
CA PHE A 187 -7.00 16.76 1.49
C PHE A 187 -7.10 15.90 0.23
N GLN A 188 -8.23 15.22 0.11
CA GLN A 188 -8.65 14.52 -1.09
C GLN A 188 -10.11 14.82 -1.41
N PHE A 189 -10.37 15.18 -2.65
CA PHE A 189 -11.69 15.12 -3.27
C PHE A 189 -11.76 13.87 -4.14
N SER A 190 -12.85 13.11 -4.06
CA SER A 190 -13.05 11.92 -4.90
C SER A 190 -14.51 11.67 -5.23
N LEU A 191 -14.81 11.45 -6.51
CA LEU A 191 -16.10 10.99 -6.99
C LEU A 191 -16.05 9.47 -7.17
N LYS A 192 -16.42 8.73 -6.12
CA LYS A 192 -16.49 7.25 -6.11
C LYS A 192 -15.19 6.57 -6.57
N GLY A 193 -14.03 7.22 -6.45
CA GLY A 193 -12.74 6.73 -6.96
C GLY A 193 -12.56 6.81 -8.48
N LEU A 194 -13.51 7.38 -9.22
CA LEU A 194 -13.46 7.55 -10.69
C LEU A 194 -12.79 8.86 -11.10
N LEU A 195 -12.92 9.90 -10.29
CA LEU A 195 -12.21 11.16 -10.45
C LEU A 195 -11.76 11.59 -9.08
N ALA A 196 -10.46 11.82 -8.88
CA ALA A 196 -9.96 12.32 -7.60
C ALA A 196 -8.88 13.37 -7.78
N LEU A 197 -8.88 14.35 -6.88
CA LEU A 197 -7.83 15.34 -6.71
C LEU A 197 -7.30 15.21 -5.28
N THR A 198 -6.00 14.98 -5.15
CA THR A 198 -5.34 14.83 -3.84
C THR A 198 -4.21 15.83 -3.73
N ALA A 199 -4.12 16.53 -2.60
CA ALA A 199 -3.00 17.40 -2.30
C ALA A 199 -2.56 17.25 -0.84
N SER A 200 -1.29 16.93 -0.64
CA SER A 200 -0.70 16.82 0.69
C SER A 200 0.84 16.99 0.65
N GLY A 201 1.47 17.05 1.83
CA GLY A 201 2.92 17.02 1.96
C GLY A 201 3.55 15.63 1.72
N VAL A 202 2.75 14.56 1.69
CA VAL A 202 3.22 13.18 1.50
C VAL A 202 3.00 12.72 0.05
N GLU A 203 1.80 12.93 -0.48
CA GLU A 203 1.44 12.55 -1.85
C GLU A 203 1.94 13.56 -2.89
N GLY A 204 2.10 14.84 -2.52
CA GLY A 204 2.25 15.93 -3.48
C GLY A 204 0.89 16.34 -4.05
N LEU A 205 0.84 16.67 -5.34
CA LEU A 205 -0.40 16.93 -6.08
C LEU A 205 -0.68 15.76 -7.02
N GLU A 206 -1.85 15.13 -6.88
CA GLU A 206 -2.29 14.02 -7.73
C GLU A 206 -3.67 14.27 -8.34
N LEU A 207 -3.81 13.93 -9.61
CA LEU A 207 -5.07 13.82 -10.35
C LEU A 207 -5.27 12.37 -10.77
N SER A 208 -6.36 11.75 -10.32
CA SER A 208 -6.76 10.40 -10.72
C SER A 208 -7.98 10.46 -11.61
N VAL A 209 -7.91 9.87 -12.80
CA VAL A 209 -9.04 9.76 -13.74
C VAL A 209 -9.21 8.29 -14.10
N LEU A 210 -10.37 7.72 -13.78
CA LEU A 210 -10.71 6.31 -13.98
C LEU A 210 -9.69 5.34 -13.35
N GLY A 211 -9.06 5.74 -12.25
CA GLY A 211 -8.01 4.98 -11.57
C GLY A 211 -6.60 5.17 -12.15
N LEU A 212 -6.43 6.02 -13.16
CA LEU A 212 -5.12 6.41 -13.68
C LEU A 212 -4.64 7.65 -12.94
N THR A 213 -3.69 7.46 -12.02
CA THR A 213 -3.13 8.54 -11.19
C THR A 213 -1.93 9.19 -11.86
N PHE A 214 -2.02 10.49 -12.07
CA PHE A 214 -0.93 11.39 -12.47
C PHE A 214 -0.58 12.27 -11.29
N GLY A 215 0.70 12.49 -11.01
CA GLY A 215 1.06 13.36 -9.91
C GLY A 215 2.48 13.89 -9.95
N ILE A 216 2.68 14.98 -9.21
CA ILE A 216 3.99 15.57 -8.95
C ILE A 216 4.15 15.74 -7.45
N ASN A 217 5.30 15.34 -6.91
CA ASN A 217 5.62 15.56 -5.52
C ASN A 217 6.83 16.50 -5.40
N PRO A 218 6.64 17.77 -4.99
CA PRO A 218 7.75 18.70 -4.81
C PRO A 218 8.50 18.49 -3.49
N PHE A 219 7.91 17.80 -2.51
CA PHE A 219 8.49 17.56 -1.18
C PHE A 219 9.36 16.29 -1.15
N ASP A 220 9.04 15.32 -2.00
CA ASP A 220 9.87 14.17 -2.35
C ASP A 220 9.94 14.10 -3.88
N PRO A 221 10.90 14.79 -4.53
CA PRO A 221 10.94 15.01 -5.98
C PRO A 221 10.55 13.77 -6.80
N ALA A 222 9.33 13.79 -7.34
CA ALA A 222 8.73 12.65 -8.01
C ALA A 222 7.82 13.08 -9.15
N LEU A 223 7.88 12.34 -10.26
CA LEU A 223 6.77 12.22 -11.19
C LEU A 223 6.06 10.88 -10.93
N LYS A 224 4.74 10.92 -10.78
CA LYS A 224 3.90 9.74 -10.61
C LYS A 224 3.08 9.54 -11.88
N LEU A 225 3.26 8.40 -12.52
CA LEU A 225 2.59 8.08 -13.77
C LEU A 225 1.80 6.77 -13.62
N PRO A 226 0.61 6.69 -14.24
CA PRO A 226 -0.12 5.43 -14.27
C PRO A 226 0.70 4.39 -15.03
N VAL A 227 0.53 3.13 -14.68
CA VAL A 227 1.26 1.97 -15.23
C VAL A 227 2.76 1.95 -14.89
N VAL A 228 3.49 3.05 -15.12
CA VAL A 228 4.94 3.16 -14.91
C VAL A 228 5.29 3.17 -13.43
N GLY A 229 4.51 3.86 -12.58
CA GLY A 229 4.81 4.01 -11.17
C GLY A 229 5.42 5.36 -10.83
N ARG A 230 6.18 5.40 -9.74
CA ARG A 230 6.92 6.58 -9.28
C ARG A 230 8.26 6.67 -10.00
N LEU A 231 8.59 7.85 -10.54
CA LEU A 231 9.88 8.19 -11.15
C LEU A 231 10.54 9.31 -10.34
N GLY A 232 11.73 9.06 -9.81
CA GLY A 232 12.53 10.02 -9.04
C GLY A 232 13.61 9.32 -8.23
N PRO A 233 14.25 10.00 -7.27
CA PRO A 233 15.26 9.40 -6.40
C PRO A 233 14.72 8.18 -5.64
N LEU A 234 15.63 7.26 -5.28
CA LEU A 234 15.32 6.14 -4.41
C LEU A 234 14.95 6.65 -3.00
N ARG A 235 14.02 5.94 -2.36
CA ARG A 235 13.61 6.16 -0.97
C ARG A 235 14.43 5.31 -0.01
#